data_AF-A0A0L0LCB5-F1
#
_entry.id   AF-A0A0L0LCB5-F1
#
_cell.length_a   1.000
_cell.length_b   1.000
_cell.length_c   1.000
_cell.angle_alpha   90.00
_cell.angle_beta   90.00
_cell.angle_gamma   90.00
#
_symmetry.space_group_name_H-M   'P 1'
#
loop_
_entity.id
_entity.type
_entity.pdbx_description
1 polymer ?
#
loop_
_entity_poly.entity_id
_entity_poly.type
_entity_poly.pdbx_seq_one_letter_code
_entity_poly.pdbx_strand_id
1 'polypeptide(L)' 'METFFDLVKDPAHWEFEILLIIIFDVIIGLVIWPFVQKALVHHKSDHERLEDLEREVERLKNPQG' A
#
# COMPACT_ATOMS: atom_id res chain seq x y z
N MET A 1 -5.79 -21.34 -43.38
CA MET A 1 -6.01 -21.77 -41.99
C MET A 1 -5.01 -21.00 -41.17
N GLU A 2 -5.44 -19.93 -40.52
CA GLU A 2 -4.61 -19.24 -39.54
C GLU A 2 -4.46 -20.18 -38.34
N THR A 3 -3.21 -20.40 -37.96
CA THR A 3 -2.88 -21.38 -36.92
C THR A 3 -2.89 -20.65 -35.58
N PHE A 4 -3.15 -21.35 -34.47
CA PHE A 4 -3.02 -20.76 -33.11
C PHE A 4 -1.66 -20.07 -32.85
N PHE A 5 -0.65 -20.41 -33.65
CA PHE A 5 0.67 -19.76 -33.67
C PHE A 5 0.69 -18.34 -34.24
N ASP A 6 -0.24 -17.96 -35.12
CA ASP A 6 -0.35 -16.59 -35.66
C ASP A 6 -0.89 -15.64 -34.59
N LEU A 7 -1.86 -16.09 -33.78
CA LEU A 7 -2.34 -15.35 -32.60
C LEU A 7 -1.24 -15.11 -31.54
N VAL A 8 -0.33 -16.06 -31.37
CA VAL A 8 0.75 -15.98 -30.36
C VAL A 8 1.93 -15.10 -30.82
N LYS A 9 2.15 -14.99 -32.14
CA LYS A 9 3.18 -14.12 -32.72
C LYS A 9 2.69 -12.72 -33.02
N ASP A 10 1.40 -12.47 -32.93
CA ASP A 10 0.84 -11.16 -33.19
C ASP A 10 1.27 -10.19 -32.08
N PRO A 11 2.03 -9.12 -32.39
CA PRO A 11 2.47 -8.15 -31.38
C PRO A 11 1.27 -7.51 -30.66
N ALA A 12 0.11 -7.43 -31.30
CA ALA A 12 -1.12 -6.97 -30.67
C ALA A 12 -1.57 -7.86 -29.49
N HIS A 13 -1.27 -9.16 -29.52
CA HIS A 13 -1.59 -10.08 -28.44
C HIS A 13 -0.69 -9.85 -27.21
N TRP A 14 0.60 -9.59 -27.45
CA TRP A 14 1.55 -9.21 -26.40
C TRP A 14 1.20 -7.86 -25.75
N GLU A 15 0.80 -6.88 -26.56
CA GLU A 15 0.32 -5.58 -26.04
C GLU A 15 -0.92 -5.76 -25.15
N PHE A 16 -1.84 -6.64 -25.54
CA PHE A 16 -3.03 -6.95 -24.73
C PHE A 16 -2.68 -7.63 -23.40
N GLU A 17 -1.74 -8.58 -23.41
CA GLU A 17 -1.32 -9.28 -22.19
C GLU A 17 -0.63 -8.33 -21.21
N ILE A 18 0.25 -7.46 -21.70
CA ILE A 18 0.90 -6.41 -20.87
C ILE A 18 -0.13 -5.43 -20.33
N LEU A 19 -1.09 -4.99 -21.15
CA LEU A 19 -2.18 -4.12 -20.70
C LEU A 19 -3.00 -4.79 -19.59
N LEU A 20 -3.31 -6.08 -19.72
CA LEU A 20 -4.05 -6.83 -18.73
C LEU A 20 -3.28 -6.99 -17.43
N ILE A 21 -1.96 -7.21 -17.49
CA ILE A 21 -1.07 -7.22 -16.31
C ILE A 21 -1.08 -5.86 -15.61
N ILE A 22 -0.93 -4.75 -16.34
CA ILE A 22 -0.95 -3.40 -15.76
C ILE A 22 -2.29 -3.10 -15.09
N ILE A 23 -3.41 -3.43 -15.75
CA ILE A 23 -4.75 -3.24 -15.19
C ILE A 23 -4.91 -4.07 -13.92
N PHE A 24 -4.48 -5.33 -13.93
CA PHE A 24 -4.53 -6.18 -12.74
C PHE A 24 -3.67 -5.61 -11.61
N ASP A 25 -2.45 -5.16 -11.89
CA ASP A 25 -1.53 -4.62 -10.89
C ASP A 25 -2.07 -3.32 -10.27
N VAL A 26 -2.69 -2.46 -11.07
CA VAL A 26 -3.38 -1.26 -10.58
C VAL A 26 -4.58 -1.63 -9.70
N ILE A 27 -5.40 -2.61 -10.10
CA ILE A 27 -6.54 -3.07 -9.29
C ILE A 27 -6.06 -3.69 -7.98
N ILE A 28 -5.07 -4.57 -8.04
CA ILE A 28 -4.47 -5.20 -6.85
C ILE A 28 -3.88 -4.14 -5.94
N GLY A 29 -3.14 -3.18 -6.50
CA GLY A 29 -2.58 -2.04 -5.78
C GLY A 29 -3.66 -1.22 -5.07
N LEU A 30 -4.76 -0.89 -5.75
CA LEU A 30 -5.88 -0.16 -5.15
C LEU A 30 -6.62 -0.95 -4.07
N VAL A 31 -6.73 -2.27 -4.21
CA VAL A 31 -7.35 -3.14 -3.20
C VAL A 31 -6.45 -3.28 -1.97
N ILE A 32 -5.13 -3.34 -2.14
CA ILE A 32 -4.15 -3.45 -1.04
C ILE A 32 -3.88 -2.08 -0.40
N TRP A 33 -4.00 -0.99 -1.14
CA TRP A 33 -3.80 0.39 -0.68
C TRP A 33 -4.47 0.72 0.65
N PRO A 34 -5.79 0.46 0.86
CA PRO A 34 -6.44 0.75 2.15
C PRO A 34 -5.86 -0.08 3.31
N PHE A 35 -5.35 -1.29 3.05
CA PHE A 35 -4.72 -2.12 4.09
C PHE A 35 -3.34 -1.58 4.47
N VAL A 36 -2.54 -1.16 3.49
CA VAL A 36 -1.24 -0.52 3.71
C VAL A 36 -1.43 0.83 4.41
N GLN A 37 -2.41 1.64 3.99
CA GLN A 37 -2.74 2.88 4.67
C GLN A 37 -3.16 2.64 6.12
N LYS A 38 -4.00 1.64 6.41
CA LYS A 38 -4.36 1.29 7.78
C LYS A 38 -3.17 0.82 8.61
N ALA A 39 -2.27 0.03 8.05
CA ALA A 39 -1.06 -0.42 8.73
C ALA A 39 -0.10 0.74 9.05
N LEU A 40 0.08 1.68 8.12
CA LEU A 40 0.90 2.88 8.34
C LEU A 40 0.27 3.85 9.35
N VAL A 41 -1.06 4.03 9.33
CA VAL A 41 -1.77 4.87 10.31
C VAL A 41 -1.64 4.29 11.72
N HIS A 42 -1.69 2.96 11.88
CA HIS A 42 -1.52 2.35 13.19
C HIS A 42 -0.13 2.66 13.79
N HIS A 43 0.90 2.74 12.95
CA HIS A 43 2.25 3.09 13.40
C HIS A 43 2.39 4.57 13.80
N LYS A 44 1.58 5.47 13.22
CA LYS A 44 1.57 6.90 13.59
C LYS A 44 0.87 7.14 14.93
N SER A 45 -0.17 6.36 15.23
CA SER A 45 -0.88 6.40 16.53
C SER A 45 0.00 6.03 17.72
N ASP A 46 1.01 5.16 17.54
CA ASP A 46 1.89 4.78 18.65
C ASP A 46 2.93 5.87 18.96
N HIS A 47 3.33 6.69 17.97
CA HIS A 47 4.24 7.81 18.21
C HIS A 47 3.57 8.96 18.96
N GLU A 48 2.30 9.27 18.68
CA GLU A 48 1.56 10.33 19.42
C GLU A 48 1.30 9.93 20.89
N ARG A 49 0.99 8.65 21.16
CA ARG A 49 0.76 8.20 22.54
C ARG A 49 2.03 8.19 23.39
N LEU A 50 3.19 7.95 22.78
CA LEU A 50 4.48 7.99 23.47
C LEU A 50 4.86 9.41 23.90
N GLU A 51 4.65 10.43 23.06
CA GLU A 51 4.90 11.83 23.43
C GLU A 51 3.97 12.32 24.55
N ASP A 52 2.69 11.93 24.53
CA ASP A 52 1.76 12.31 25.59
C ASP A 52 2.08 11.59 26.92
N LEU A 53 2.48 10.31 26.87
CA LEU A 53 2.97 9.60 28.05
C LEU A 53 4.26 10.22 28.60
N GLU A 54 5.19 10.65 27.74
CA GLU A 54 6.46 11.25 28.16
C GLU A 54 6.22 12.61 28.85
N ARG A 55 5.31 13.44 28.32
CA ARG A 55 4.87 14.69 28.97
C ARG A 55 4.15 14.47 30.30
N GLU A 56 3.37 13.41 30.42
CA GLU A 56 2.63 13.11 31.65
C GLU A 56 3.58 12.57 32.74
N VAL A 57 4.55 11.73 32.37
CA VAL A 57 5.64 11.31 33.26
C VAL A 57 6.50 12.50 33.69
N GLU A 58 6.82 13.43 32.79
CA GLU A 58 7.60 14.63 33.12
C GLU A 58 6.85 15.56 34.09
N ARG A 59 5.53 15.73 33.91
CA ARG A 59 4.67 16.48 34.85
C ARG A 59 4.61 15.82 36.23
N LEU A 60 4.48 14.50 36.29
CA LEU A 60 4.43 13.76 37.56
C LEU A 60 5.79 13.73 38.26
N LYS A 61 6.89 13.73 37.49
CA LYS A 61 8.26 13.75 38.00
C LYS A 61 8.66 15.13 38.53
N ASN A 62 8.02 16.21 38.09
CA ASN A 62 8.29 17.57 38.54
C ASN A 62 7.04 18.29 39.11
N PRO A 63 6.45 17.80 40.22
CA PRO A 63 5.19 18.29 40.76
C PRO A 63 5.27 19.62 41.54
N GLN A 64 6.35 20.40 41.39
CA GLN A 64 6.64 21.58 42.23
C GLN A 64 6.87 22.86 41.41
N GLY A 65 5.84 23.28 40.69
CA GLY A 65 5.56 24.69 40.44
C GLY A 65 4.41 25.13 41.35
#